data_AF-A0A2E1LAK3-F1
#
_entry.id   AF-A0A2E1LAK3-F1
#
_cell.length_a   1.000
_cell.length_b   1.000
_cell.length_c   1.000
_cell.angle_alpha   90.00
_cell.angle_beta   90.00
_cell.angle_gamma   90.00
#
_symmetry.space_group_name_H-M   'P 1'
#
loop_
_entity.id
_entity.type
_entity.pdbx_description
1 polymer ?
#
loop_
_entity_poly.entity_id
_entity_poly.type
_entity_poly.pdbx_seq_one_letter_code
_entity_poly.pdbx_strand_id
1 'polypeptide(L)'
;MGIETVVLLVDQLCLNSLLKMSWKELYTGMEKGSFRQSRPAGDDKLNRLFDIDCEAEILDWMDNVDVSPDSNVKTALQEISEGDEGVLKLMQWASPGEWSSWEARTYLYLDVALDREIVNQQDLYSHSTWEDVIEKLSGIPEDEFAQKVCLDWMDRRKELGETLDEKQDPKIIPTYEAHDRTSRLLVHTITKWEQEDSIIGVVGREHMDAEKWGHGENNVLKILNS
;
A
#
# COMPACT_ATOMS: atom_id res chain seq x y z
N MET A 1 7.44 -8.76 16.15
CA MET A 1 7.37 -8.02 14.88
C MET A 1 5.92 -7.59 14.74
N GLY A 2 5.65 -6.31 14.50
CA GLY A 2 4.29 -5.79 14.37
C GLY A 2 3.84 -5.87 12.92
N ILE A 3 2.53 -6.02 12.68
CA ILE A 3 1.95 -6.13 11.34
C ILE A 3 1.79 -4.73 10.75
N GLU A 4 2.22 -4.52 9.51
CA GLU A 4 2.05 -3.22 8.83
C GLU A 4 0.78 -3.18 7.98
N THR A 5 0.01 -2.10 8.10
CA THR A 5 -0.98 -1.70 7.11
C THR A 5 -0.26 -1.06 5.93
N VAL A 6 -0.68 -1.38 4.71
CA VAL A 6 -0.12 -0.85 3.48
C VAL A 6 -1.22 -0.23 2.63
N VAL A 7 -0.95 0.95 2.07
CA VAL A 7 -1.72 1.55 0.99
C VAL A 7 -0.79 1.63 -0.22
N LEU A 8 -0.92 0.66 -1.12
CA LEU A 8 -0.12 0.55 -2.33
C LEU A 8 -0.77 1.39 -3.43
N LEU A 9 -0.09 2.41 -3.93
CA LEU A 9 -0.50 3.09 -5.16
C LEU A 9 -0.05 2.26 -6.35
N VAL A 10 -0.90 2.10 -7.35
CA VAL A 10 -0.62 1.29 -8.55
C VAL A 10 -0.93 2.10 -9.80
N ASP A 11 0.04 2.23 -10.70
CA ASP A 11 -0.21 2.78 -12.03
C ASP A 11 -0.88 1.74 -12.92
N GLN A 12 -2.15 1.99 -13.24
CA GLN A 12 -2.98 1.10 -14.02
C GLN A 12 -2.45 0.89 -15.43
N LEU A 13 -1.82 1.90 -16.04
CA LEU A 13 -1.29 1.77 -17.41
C LEU A 13 -0.12 0.81 -17.44
N CYS A 14 0.79 0.92 -16.48
CA CYS A 14 1.91 0.01 -16.31
C CYS A 14 1.43 -1.41 -16.02
N LEU A 15 0.54 -1.60 -15.03
CA LEU A 15 0.00 -2.93 -14.70
C LEU A 15 -0.67 -3.59 -15.92
N ASN A 16 -1.55 -2.85 -16.61
CA ASN A 16 -2.24 -3.35 -17.79
C ASN A 16 -1.28 -3.70 -18.94
N SER A 17 -0.15 -3.00 -19.06
CA SER A 17 0.87 -3.32 -20.06
C SER A 17 1.52 -4.67 -19.80
N LEU A 18 1.82 -5.00 -18.53
CA LEU A 18 2.43 -6.27 -18.11
C LEU A 18 1.46 -7.44 -18.30
N LEU A 19 0.20 -7.27 -17.86
CA LEU A 19 -0.84 -8.30 -17.99
C LEU A 19 -1.15 -8.66 -19.46
N LYS A 20 -0.86 -7.77 -20.41
CA LYS A 20 -1.06 -8.00 -21.85
C LYS A 20 0.10 -8.72 -22.53
N MET A 21 1.26 -8.86 -21.88
CA MET A 21 2.41 -9.56 -22.44
C MET A 21 2.16 -11.07 -22.52
N SER A 22 3.00 -11.77 -23.28
CA SER A 22 3.19 -13.22 -23.09
C SER A 22 4.01 -13.51 -21.85
N TRP A 23 3.85 -14.70 -21.28
CA TRP A 23 4.59 -15.16 -20.10
C TRP A 23 6.10 -15.08 -20.32
N LYS A 24 6.57 -15.50 -21.50
CA LYS A 24 7.98 -15.44 -21.90
C LYS A 24 8.53 -14.02 -21.97
N GLU A 25 7.75 -13.08 -22.51
CA GLU A 25 8.16 -11.67 -22.58
C GLU A 25 8.31 -11.08 -21.19
N LEU A 26 7.34 -11.32 -20.31
CA LEU A 26 7.40 -10.89 -18.91
C LEU A 26 8.63 -11.48 -18.21
N TYR A 27 8.80 -12.81 -18.26
CA TYR A 27 9.91 -13.50 -17.61
C TYR A 27 11.28 -12.98 -18.11
N THR A 28 11.48 -12.98 -19.43
CA THR A 28 12.75 -12.56 -20.04
C THR A 28 13.03 -11.08 -19.79
N GLY A 29 11.99 -10.25 -19.78
CA GLY A 29 12.12 -8.82 -19.54
C GLY A 29 12.49 -8.50 -18.09
N MET A 30 11.91 -9.22 -17.11
CA MET A 30 12.30 -9.12 -15.70
C MET A 30 13.73 -9.61 -15.48
N GLU A 31 14.09 -10.79 -16.03
CA GLU A 31 15.44 -11.37 -15.94
C GLU A 31 16.53 -10.41 -16.46
N LYS A 32 16.23 -9.67 -17.53
CA LYS A 32 17.18 -8.73 -18.15
C LYS A 32 17.07 -7.30 -17.63
N GLY A 33 16.16 -7.02 -16.68
CA GLY A 33 15.87 -5.67 -16.20
C GLY A 33 15.40 -4.70 -17.31
N SER A 34 14.75 -5.23 -18.35
CA SER A 34 14.35 -4.46 -19.54
C SER A 34 13.20 -3.49 -19.27
N PHE A 35 12.42 -3.74 -18.21
CA PHE A 35 11.24 -2.93 -17.87
C PHE A 35 11.52 -1.76 -16.91
N ARG A 36 12.76 -1.59 -16.43
CA ARG A 36 13.09 -0.53 -15.45
C ARG A 36 12.75 0.87 -15.96
N GLN A 37 12.89 1.10 -17.26
CA GLN A 37 12.56 2.39 -17.89
C GLN A 37 11.05 2.61 -18.08
N SER A 38 10.25 1.54 -18.07
CA SER A 38 8.78 1.60 -18.17
C SER A 38 8.09 1.49 -16.82
N ARG A 39 8.84 1.27 -15.73
CA ARG A 39 8.32 1.29 -14.37
C ARG A 39 7.92 2.73 -14.01
N PRO A 40 6.79 2.98 -13.34
CA PRO A 40 6.39 4.33 -12.95
C PRO A 40 7.47 4.98 -12.12
N ALA A 41 7.65 6.30 -12.33
CA ALA A 41 8.62 7.07 -11.55
C ALA A 41 8.27 6.95 -10.06
N GLY A 42 9.28 6.67 -9.24
CA GLY A 42 9.10 6.63 -7.80
C GLY A 42 8.69 7.99 -7.26
N ASP A 43 7.69 8.01 -6.40
CA ASP A 43 7.33 9.20 -5.63
C ASP A 43 8.49 9.58 -4.69
N ASP A 44 8.69 10.88 -4.48
CA ASP A 44 9.82 11.39 -3.71
C ASP A 44 9.65 11.23 -2.19
N LYS A 45 8.42 10.95 -1.73
CA LYS A 45 8.09 10.78 -0.31
C LYS A 45 7.74 9.35 0.07
N LEU A 46 7.11 8.59 -0.83
CA LEU A 46 6.62 7.25 -0.53
C LEU A 46 7.72 6.19 -0.52
N ASN A 47 7.47 5.10 0.20
CA ASN A 47 8.34 3.94 0.16
C ASN A 47 8.15 3.23 -1.18
N ARG A 48 9.22 2.72 -1.77
CA ARG A 48 9.14 1.92 -3.00
C ARG A 48 10.23 0.87 -2.97
N LEU A 49 9.85 -0.38 -3.25
CA LEU A 49 10.79 -1.47 -3.41
C LEU A 49 11.79 -1.17 -4.53
N PHE A 50 13.04 -1.58 -4.32
CA PHE A 50 14.06 -1.47 -5.37
C PHE A 50 13.67 -2.33 -6.58
N ASP A 51 14.02 -1.86 -7.77
CA ASP A 51 13.68 -2.57 -9.02
C ASP A 51 14.18 -4.02 -9.00
N ILE A 52 15.41 -4.23 -8.50
CA ILE A 52 16.05 -5.56 -8.43
C ILE A 52 15.29 -6.50 -7.49
N ASP A 53 14.78 -5.99 -6.37
CA ASP A 53 14.06 -6.81 -5.39
C ASP A 53 12.70 -7.23 -5.95
N CYS A 54 11.97 -6.31 -6.60
CA CYS A 54 10.72 -6.67 -7.28
C CYS A 54 10.94 -7.65 -8.43
N GLU A 55 11.98 -7.46 -9.25
CA GLU A 55 12.35 -8.39 -10.33
C GLU A 55 12.59 -9.79 -9.77
N ALA A 56 13.39 -9.90 -8.70
CA ALA A 56 13.70 -11.18 -8.07
C ALA A 56 12.46 -11.86 -7.48
N GLU A 57 11.62 -11.11 -6.77
CA GLU A 57 10.38 -11.64 -6.17
C GLU A 57 9.35 -12.10 -7.20
N ILE A 58 9.30 -11.45 -8.37
CA ILE A 58 8.44 -11.87 -9.49
C ILE A 58 9.01 -13.13 -10.14
N LEU A 59 10.31 -13.15 -10.44
CA LEU A 59 10.96 -14.31 -11.08
C LEU A 59 10.89 -15.55 -10.21
N ASP A 60 11.17 -15.43 -8.91
CA ASP A 60 11.08 -16.53 -7.96
C ASP A 60 9.64 -17.10 -7.90
N TRP A 61 8.63 -16.23 -7.90
CA TRP A 61 7.25 -16.68 -7.99
C TRP A 61 6.92 -17.34 -9.33
N MET A 62 7.38 -16.77 -10.45
CA MET A 62 7.17 -17.35 -11.78
C MET A 62 7.85 -18.72 -11.95
N ASP A 63 8.99 -18.95 -11.31
CA ASP A 63 9.70 -20.24 -11.33
C ASP A 63 8.96 -21.35 -10.57
N ASN A 64 8.04 -20.97 -9.67
CA ASN A 64 7.24 -21.91 -8.87
C ASN A 64 5.92 -22.31 -9.54
N VAL A 65 5.61 -21.79 -10.73
CA VAL A 65 4.37 -22.08 -11.47
C VAL A 65 4.67 -22.64 -12.87
N ASP A 66 3.89 -23.63 -13.32
CA ASP A 66 4.06 -24.24 -14.64
C ASP A 66 3.12 -23.58 -15.66
N VAL A 67 3.67 -22.71 -16.50
CA VAL A 67 2.92 -21.92 -17.50
C VAL A 67 3.60 -22.01 -18.85
N SER A 68 2.80 -22.20 -19.91
CA SER A 68 3.31 -22.17 -21.28
C SER A 68 3.92 -20.79 -21.61
N PRO A 69 5.14 -20.74 -22.20
CA PRO A 69 5.81 -19.47 -22.53
C PRO A 69 4.99 -18.51 -23.39
N ASP A 70 4.14 -19.04 -24.27
CA ASP A 70 3.33 -18.26 -25.21
C ASP A 70 1.96 -17.84 -24.64
N SER A 71 1.61 -18.29 -23.42
CA SER A 71 0.37 -17.88 -22.77
C SER A 71 0.38 -16.39 -22.45
N ASN A 72 -0.76 -15.72 -22.62
CA ASN A 72 -0.91 -14.35 -22.12
C ASN A 72 -0.83 -14.35 -20.58
N VAL A 73 -0.16 -13.36 -20.00
CA VAL A 73 0.05 -13.25 -18.54
C VAL A 73 -1.28 -13.25 -17.78
N LYS A 74 -2.25 -12.44 -18.18
CA LYS A 74 -3.56 -12.38 -17.49
C LYS A 74 -4.28 -13.73 -17.50
N THR A 75 -4.36 -14.36 -18.67
CA THR A 75 -5.01 -15.67 -18.80
C THR A 75 -4.28 -16.76 -18.02
N ALA A 76 -2.94 -16.75 -18.04
CA ALA A 76 -2.15 -17.69 -17.26
C ALA A 76 -2.41 -17.52 -15.75
N LEU A 77 -2.42 -16.29 -15.25
CA LEU A 77 -2.72 -16.00 -13.84
C LEU A 77 -4.10 -16.53 -13.45
N GLN A 78 -5.12 -16.42 -14.30
CA GLN A 78 -6.47 -16.93 -14.03
C GLN A 78 -6.53 -18.46 -13.89
N GLU A 79 -5.59 -19.19 -14.51
CA GLU A 79 -5.53 -20.65 -14.48
C GLU A 79 -4.69 -21.19 -13.30
N ILE A 80 -3.87 -20.33 -12.67
CA ILE A 80 -3.03 -20.67 -11.52
C ILE A 80 -3.87 -20.54 -10.23
N SER A 81 -3.74 -21.52 -9.32
CA SER A 81 -4.52 -21.54 -8.06
C SER A 81 -4.26 -20.34 -7.14
N GLU A 82 -3.05 -19.77 -7.18
CA GLU A 82 -2.63 -18.56 -6.43
C GLU A 82 -2.20 -17.44 -7.41
N GLY A 83 -2.96 -17.28 -8.51
CA GLY A 83 -2.66 -16.26 -9.52
C GLY A 83 -2.81 -14.83 -9.02
N ASP A 84 -3.58 -14.61 -7.95
CA ASP A 84 -3.72 -13.35 -7.25
C ASP A 84 -2.40 -12.87 -6.63
N GLU A 85 -1.56 -13.78 -6.13
CA GLU A 85 -0.20 -13.45 -5.67
C GLU A 85 0.65 -12.89 -6.81
N GLY A 86 0.55 -13.48 -8.01
CA GLY A 86 1.21 -12.96 -9.21
C GLY A 86 0.71 -11.57 -9.59
N VAL A 87 -0.60 -11.32 -9.49
CA VAL A 87 -1.17 -9.98 -9.72
C VAL A 87 -0.64 -8.97 -8.70
N LEU A 88 -0.61 -9.31 -7.41
CA LEU A 88 -0.11 -8.41 -6.37
C LEU A 88 1.37 -8.08 -6.56
N LYS A 89 2.21 -9.04 -6.94
CA LYS A 89 3.62 -8.81 -7.28
C LYS A 89 3.77 -7.87 -8.50
N LEU A 90 2.92 -8.02 -9.53
CA LEU A 90 2.88 -7.11 -10.67
C LEU A 90 2.37 -5.70 -10.29
N MET A 91 1.46 -5.59 -9.32
CA MET A 91 1.05 -4.30 -8.76
C MET A 91 2.20 -3.60 -8.02
N GLN A 92 2.99 -4.33 -7.24
CA GLN A 92 4.19 -3.80 -6.57
C GLN A 92 5.23 -3.30 -7.58
N TRP A 93 5.41 -4.02 -8.69
CA TRP A 93 6.22 -3.52 -9.80
C TRP A 93 5.64 -2.23 -10.40
N ALA A 94 4.35 -2.22 -10.70
CA ALA A 94 3.63 -1.08 -11.25
C ALA A 94 3.38 0.06 -10.23
N SER A 95 3.99 0.01 -9.05
CA SER A 95 3.80 1.02 -8.02
C SER A 95 4.80 2.18 -8.12
N PRO A 96 4.33 3.44 -8.11
CA PRO A 96 5.19 4.60 -7.83
C PRO A 96 5.59 4.69 -6.35
N GLY A 97 4.88 4.01 -5.45
CA GLY A 97 5.21 3.92 -4.03
C GLY A 97 4.01 3.54 -3.16
N GLU A 98 4.30 3.28 -1.90
CA GLU A 98 3.33 2.89 -0.88
C GLU A 98 3.50 3.70 0.41
N TRP A 99 2.38 3.84 1.11
CA TRP A 99 2.38 4.20 2.51
C TRP A 99 2.29 2.95 3.36
N SER A 100 3.10 2.87 4.41
CA SER A 100 2.94 1.84 5.43
C SER A 100 3.01 2.40 6.84
N SER A 101 2.30 1.73 7.75
CA SER A 101 2.44 1.98 9.18
C SER A 101 2.14 0.73 9.98
N TRP A 102 2.73 0.62 11.17
CA TRP A 102 2.31 -0.38 12.13
C TRP A 102 0.80 -0.27 12.37
N GLU A 103 0.08 -1.38 12.21
CA GLU A 103 -1.39 -1.43 12.20
C GLU A 103 -2.01 -0.71 13.41
N ALA A 104 -1.42 -0.89 14.61
CA ALA A 104 -1.88 -0.21 15.82
C ALA A 104 -1.85 1.32 15.73
N ARG A 105 -0.92 1.90 14.95
CA ARG A 105 -0.87 3.34 14.67
C ARG A 105 -1.86 3.74 13.60
N THR A 106 -2.19 2.84 12.66
CA THR A 106 -3.23 3.09 11.66
C THR A 106 -4.59 3.33 12.34
N TYR A 107 -4.95 2.56 13.38
CA TYR A 107 -6.15 2.83 14.19
C TYR A 107 -6.19 4.29 14.66
N LEU A 108 -5.14 4.76 15.33
CA LEU A 108 -5.03 6.14 15.79
C LEU A 108 -5.21 7.15 14.64
N TYR A 109 -4.59 6.91 13.48
CA TYR A 109 -4.67 7.87 12.37
C TYR A 109 -6.07 7.92 11.78
N LEU A 110 -6.71 6.77 11.60
CA LEU A 110 -8.07 6.73 11.06
C LEU A 110 -9.08 7.24 12.07
N ASP A 111 -8.85 7.04 13.37
CA ASP A 111 -9.70 7.62 14.41
C ASP A 111 -9.76 9.15 14.27
N VAL A 112 -8.59 9.75 14.11
CA VAL A 112 -8.43 11.21 13.95
C VAL A 112 -8.95 11.70 12.60
N ALA A 113 -8.75 10.93 11.53
CA ALA A 113 -9.22 11.29 10.19
C ALA A 113 -10.75 11.29 10.09
N LEU A 114 -11.40 10.32 10.74
CA LEU A 114 -12.83 10.06 10.62
C LEU A 114 -13.66 10.61 11.79
N ASP A 115 -13.01 11.14 12.83
CA ASP A 115 -13.65 11.61 14.07
C ASP A 115 -14.55 10.53 14.70
N ARG A 116 -14.07 9.27 14.67
CA ARG A 116 -14.75 8.09 15.25
C ARG A 116 -13.74 7.02 15.62
N GLU A 117 -14.06 6.13 16.55
CA GLU A 117 -13.20 4.98 16.85
C GLU A 117 -13.30 3.90 15.77
N ILE A 118 -12.17 3.40 15.27
CA ILE A 118 -12.08 2.16 14.48
C ILE A 118 -12.10 0.97 15.44
N VAL A 119 -13.16 0.18 15.39
CA VAL A 119 -13.45 -0.77 16.47
C VAL A 119 -12.69 -2.10 16.38
N ASN A 120 -12.30 -2.51 15.17
CA ASN A 120 -11.61 -3.78 14.93
C ASN A 120 -10.99 -3.83 13.52
N GLN A 121 -10.34 -4.95 13.21
CA GLN A 121 -9.67 -5.17 11.93
C GLN A 121 -10.64 -5.12 10.74
N GLN A 122 -11.86 -5.64 10.90
CA GLN A 122 -12.84 -5.62 9.82
C GLN A 122 -13.27 -4.20 9.47
N ASP A 123 -13.42 -3.33 10.47
CA ASP A 123 -13.67 -1.90 10.28
C ASP A 123 -12.47 -1.22 9.60
N LEU A 124 -11.26 -1.46 10.13
CA LEU A 124 -10.01 -0.89 9.62
C LEU A 124 -9.78 -1.15 8.13
N TYR A 125 -10.12 -2.35 7.63
CA TYR A 125 -9.95 -2.74 6.23
C TYR A 125 -11.28 -2.78 5.46
N SER A 126 -12.34 -2.15 5.96
CA SER A 126 -13.59 -2.07 5.20
C SER A 126 -13.49 -1.03 4.09
N HIS A 127 -14.16 -1.32 2.98
CA HIS A 127 -14.19 -0.41 1.84
C HIS A 127 -14.72 0.98 2.21
N SER A 128 -15.83 1.03 2.97
CA SER A 128 -16.46 2.29 3.41
C SER A 128 -15.53 3.13 4.28
N THR A 129 -14.73 2.51 5.16
CA THR A 129 -13.76 3.24 5.98
C THR A 129 -12.75 3.96 5.11
N TRP A 130 -12.22 3.30 4.07
CA TRP A 130 -11.24 3.92 3.19
C TRP A 130 -11.85 4.94 2.21
N GLU A 131 -13.10 4.76 1.78
CA GLU A 131 -13.85 5.79 1.05
C GLU A 131 -13.99 7.07 1.90
N ASP A 132 -14.39 6.93 3.16
CA ASP A 132 -14.49 8.06 4.09
C ASP A 132 -13.12 8.71 4.31
N VAL A 133 -12.04 7.92 4.46
CA VAL A 133 -10.67 8.44 4.62
C VAL A 133 -10.25 9.26 3.40
N ILE A 134 -10.56 8.79 2.19
CA ILE A 134 -10.30 9.52 0.95
C ILE A 134 -11.04 10.85 0.96
N GLU A 135 -12.34 10.84 1.28
CA GLU A 135 -13.16 12.06 1.36
C GLU A 135 -12.60 13.07 2.37
N LYS A 136 -12.12 12.61 3.54
CA LYS A 136 -11.67 13.49 4.61
C LYS A 136 -10.25 14.00 4.45
N LEU A 137 -9.35 13.21 3.85
CA LEU A 137 -7.93 13.55 3.78
C LEU A 137 -7.47 14.06 2.42
N SER A 138 -8.21 13.81 1.34
CA SER A 138 -7.79 14.28 0.02
C SER A 138 -7.73 15.81 -0.05
N GLY A 139 -6.55 16.34 -0.39
CA GLY A 139 -6.35 17.77 -0.61
C GLY A 139 -6.25 18.63 0.65
N ILE A 140 -6.26 18.05 1.86
CA ILE A 140 -5.99 18.81 3.09
C ILE A 140 -4.48 19.05 3.26
N PRO A 141 -4.06 20.12 3.97
CA PRO A 141 -2.64 20.32 4.26
C PRO A 141 -2.07 19.21 5.16
N GLU A 142 -0.93 18.62 4.77
CA GLU A 142 -0.24 17.58 5.55
C GLU A 142 0.06 18.02 6.99
N ASP A 143 0.48 19.28 7.17
CA ASP A 143 0.74 19.89 8.48
C ASP A 143 -0.48 19.87 9.40
N GLU A 144 -1.66 20.13 8.84
CA GLU A 144 -2.89 20.23 9.62
C GLU A 144 -3.28 18.88 10.22
N PHE A 145 -3.25 17.83 9.41
CA PHE A 145 -3.58 16.48 9.87
C PHE A 145 -2.54 15.93 10.83
N ALA A 146 -1.26 16.13 10.55
CA ALA A 146 -0.18 15.64 11.39
C ALA A 146 -0.21 16.24 12.80
N GLN A 147 -0.52 17.54 12.90
CA GLN A 147 -0.71 18.20 14.20
C GLN A 147 -1.89 17.60 14.97
N LYS A 148 -3.04 17.35 14.32
CA LYS A 148 -4.20 16.70 14.95
C LYS A 148 -3.84 15.33 15.51
N VAL A 149 -3.18 14.50 14.72
CA VAL A 149 -2.74 13.14 15.12
C VAL A 149 -1.79 13.20 16.32
N CYS A 150 -0.79 14.08 16.27
CA CYS A 150 0.19 14.22 17.35
C CYS A 150 -0.44 14.71 18.65
N LEU A 151 -1.40 15.65 18.58
CA LEU A 151 -2.15 16.14 19.74
C LEU A 151 -3.00 15.03 20.36
N ASP A 152 -3.77 14.30 19.54
CA ASP A 152 -4.60 13.19 19.98
C ASP A 152 -3.76 12.09 20.66
N TRP A 153 -2.63 11.70 20.05
CA TRP A 153 -1.70 10.75 20.65
C TRP A 153 -1.18 11.20 22.03
N MET A 154 -0.79 12.46 22.16
CA MET A 154 -0.32 13.01 23.43
C MET A 154 -1.42 13.01 24.49
N ASP A 155 -2.66 13.31 24.11
CA ASP A 155 -3.79 13.35 25.03
C ASP A 155 -4.20 11.94 25.50
N ARG A 156 -4.30 10.96 24.59
CA ARG A 156 -4.49 9.55 24.96
C ARG A 156 -3.41 9.05 25.93
N ARG A 157 -2.16 9.46 25.70
CA ARG A 157 -1.04 9.11 26.57
C ARG A 157 -1.19 9.71 27.98
N LYS A 158 -1.60 10.99 28.10
CA LYS A 158 -1.89 11.62 29.40
C LYS A 158 -3.04 10.92 30.12
N GLU A 159 -4.09 10.53 29.40
CA GLU A 159 -5.24 9.82 29.97
C GLU A 159 -4.87 8.46 30.57
N LEU A 160 -3.87 7.78 29.99
CA LEU A 160 -3.28 6.56 30.53
C LEU A 160 -2.36 6.81 31.75
N GLY A 161 -2.15 8.07 32.15
CA GLY A 161 -1.26 8.44 33.25
C GLY A 161 0.24 8.36 32.89
N GLU A 162 0.56 8.25 31.60
CA GLU A 162 1.93 8.15 31.11
C GLU A 162 2.61 9.52 31.06
N THR A 163 3.93 9.53 31.24
CA THR A 163 4.73 10.76 31.21
C THR A 163 4.91 11.30 29.79
N LEU A 164 4.99 12.63 29.68
CA LEU A 164 5.41 13.37 28.48
C LEU A 164 6.80 14.00 28.64
N ASP A 165 7.47 13.76 29.77
CA ASP A 165 8.82 14.26 30.01
C ASP A 165 9.84 13.34 29.32
N GLU A 166 10.54 13.87 28.31
CA GLU A 166 11.59 13.16 27.58
C GLU A 166 12.71 12.62 28.48
N LYS A 167 12.91 13.25 29.66
CA LYS A 167 13.89 12.78 30.64
C LYS A 167 13.44 11.52 31.37
N GLN A 168 12.14 11.29 31.42
CA GLN A 168 11.52 10.12 32.04
C GLN A 168 11.24 9.01 31.01
N ASP A 169 10.93 9.38 29.77
CA ASP A 169 10.86 8.45 28.64
C ASP A 169 11.55 9.02 27.38
N PRO A 170 12.76 8.54 27.06
CA PRO A 170 13.53 9.04 25.91
C PRO A 170 12.91 8.66 24.56
N LYS A 171 11.87 7.81 24.52
CA LYS A 171 11.19 7.40 23.28
C LYS A 171 10.06 8.35 22.88
N ILE A 172 9.68 9.32 23.72
CA ILE A 172 8.58 10.24 23.43
C ILE A 172 8.85 11.03 22.15
N ILE A 173 10.01 11.69 22.04
CA ILE A 173 10.35 12.51 20.87
C ILE A 173 10.41 11.65 19.59
N PRO A 174 11.14 10.52 19.54
CA PRO A 174 11.12 9.64 18.36
C PRO A 174 9.73 9.11 18.00
N THR A 175 8.86 8.87 18.98
CA THR A 175 7.49 8.38 18.74
C THR A 175 6.61 9.49 18.18
N TYR A 176 6.71 10.71 18.71
CA TYR A 176 6.06 11.90 18.17
C TYR A 176 6.48 12.14 16.72
N GLU A 177 7.78 12.14 16.43
CA GLU A 177 8.32 12.33 15.08
C GLU A 177 7.85 11.25 14.11
N ALA A 178 7.69 10.01 14.59
CA ALA A 178 7.12 8.93 13.79
C ALA A 178 5.64 9.16 13.46
N HIS A 179 4.83 9.65 14.41
CA HIS A 179 3.43 10.00 14.16
C HIS A 179 3.30 11.18 13.20
N ASP A 180 4.09 12.24 13.40
CA ASP A 180 4.12 13.40 12.50
C ASP A 180 4.49 12.99 11.07
N ARG A 181 5.60 12.28 10.88
CA ARG A 181 6.02 11.86 9.53
C ARG A 181 5.02 10.93 8.85
N THR A 182 4.54 9.90 9.55
CA THR A 182 3.67 8.89 8.93
C THR A 182 2.28 9.43 8.62
N SER A 183 1.73 10.32 9.45
CA SER A 183 0.43 10.96 9.19
C SER A 183 0.47 11.92 8.00
N ARG A 184 1.56 12.69 7.82
CA ARG A 184 1.80 13.50 6.60
C ARG A 184 1.82 12.63 5.34
N LEU A 185 2.58 11.54 5.39
CA LEU A 185 2.66 10.60 4.27
C LEU A 185 1.30 9.99 3.94
N LEU A 186 0.43 9.77 4.93
CA LEU A 186 -0.93 9.26 4.69
C LEU A 186 -1.73 10.27 3.84
N VAL A 187 -1.74 11.54 4.22
CA VAL A 187 -2.43 12.60 3.46
C VAL A 187 -1.87 12.72 2.04
N HIS A 188 -0.54 12.70 1.89
CA HIS A 188 0.11 12.72 0.57
C HIS A 188 -0.35 11.54 -0.30
N THR A 189 -0.38 10.33 0.27
CA THR A 189 -0.81 9.10 -0.43
C THR A 189 -2.26 9.16 -0.87
N ILE A 190 -3.16 9.56 0.03
CA ILE A 190 -4.59 9.69 -0.25
C ILE A 190 -4.85 10.78 -1.29
N THR A 191 -4.13 11.90 -1.21
CA THR A 191 -4.26 12.99 -2.19
C THR A 191 -3.83 12.54 -3.58
N LYS A 192 -2.73 11.80 -3.71
CA LYS A 192 -2.30 11.24 -5.00
C LYS A 192 -3.28 10.21 -5.54
N TRP A 193 -3.78 9.31 -4.68
CA TRP A 193 -4.79 8.33 -5.06
C TRP A 193 -6.01 9.04 -5.67
N GLU A 194 -6.53 10.09 -5.04
CA GLU A 194 -7.73 10.78 -5.53
C GLU A 194 -7.48 11.66 -6.76
N GLN A 195 -6.28 12.22 -6.94
CA GLN A 195 -6.02 13.24 -7.96
C GLN A 195 -5.39 12.73 -9.26
N GLU A 196 -4.80 11.53 -9.27
CA GLU A 196 -4.09 10.99 -10.44
C GLU A 196 -4.94 9.91 -11.14
N ASP A 197 -5.52 10.24 -12.30
CA ASP A 197 -6.44 9.36 -13.04
C ASP A 197 -5.90 7.94 -13.34
N SER A 198 -4.58 7.79 -13.51
CA SER A 198 -3.96 6.49 -13.79
C SER A 198 -3.64 5.68 -12.53
N ILE A 199 -3.76 6.27 -11.34
CA ILE A 199 -3.41 5.65 -10.07
C ILE A 199 -4.66 5.05 -9.40
N ILE A 200 -4.51 3.85 -8.85
CA ILE A 200 -5.46 3.26 -7.91
C ILE A 200 -4.75 2.96 -6.59
N GLY A 201 -5.47 3.07 -5.48
CA GLY A 201 -5.03 2.59 -4.18
C GLY A 201 -5.51 1.17 -3.91
N VAL A 202 -4.59 0.34 -3.44
CA VAL A 202 -4.83 -1.04 -3.03
C VAL A 202 -4.42 -1.16 -1.56
N VAL A 203 -5.41 -1.25 -0.68
CA VAL A 203 -5.21 -1.38 0.77
C VAL A 203 -5.00 -2.84 1.15
N GLY A 204 -4.00 -3.11 1.97
CA GLY A 204 -3.78 -4.42 2.54
C GLY A 204 -2.90 -4.37 3.78
N ARG A 205 -2.31 -5.51 4.14
CA ARG A 205 -1.37 -5.61 5.25
C ARG A 205 -0.41 -6.76 5.09
N GLU A 206 0.66 -6.72 5.87
CA GLU A 206 1.60 -7.83 5.96
C GLU A 206 0.88 -9.15 6.31
N HIS A 207 1.22 -10.22 5.58
CA HIS A 207 0.64 -11.55 5.69
C HIS A 207 -0.88 -11.66 5.43
N MET A 208 -1.48 -10.67 4.76
CA MET A 208 -2.83 -10.81 4.19
C MET A 208 -2.74 -11.50 2.82
N ASP A 209 -3.54 -12.54 2.62
CA ASP A 209 -3.69 -13.24 1.34
C ASP A 209 -3.97 -12.23 0.20
N ALA A 210 -3.29 -12.38 -0.94
CA ALA A 210 -3.38 -11.41 -2.05
C ALA A 210 -4.82 -11.13 -2.51
N GLU A 211 -5.70 -12.13 -2.56
CA GLU A 211 -7.11 -11.97 -2.92
C GLU A 211 -7.89 -10.96 -2.06
N LYS A 212 -7.43 -10.66 -0.84
CA LYS A 212 -8.07 -9.71 0.09
C LYS A 212 -7.55 -8.28 -0.05
N TRP A 213 -6.50 -8.06 -0.84
CA TRP A 213 -5.97 -6.72 -1.07
C TRP A 213 -6.88 -5.90 -1.97
N GLY A 214 -7.07 -4.63 -1.60
CA GLY A 214 -7.89 -3.67 -2.33
C GLY A 214 -9.40 -3.88 -2.16
N HIS A 215 -10.16 -2.96 -2.75
CA HIS A 215 -11.61 -2.90 -2.63
C HIS A 215 -12.27 -2.62 -3.97
N GLY A 216 -13.58 -2.82 -4.06
CA GLY A 216 -14.35 -2.46 -5.26
C GLY A 216 -13.78 -3.13 -6.50
N GLU A 217 -13.63 -2.40 -7.60
CA GLU A 217 -13.00 -2.90 -8.84
C GLU A 217 -11.47 -2.96 -8.76
N ASN A 218 -10.88 -2.38 -7.73
CA ASN A 218 -9.44 -2.32 -7.50
C ASN A 218 -8.94 -3.48 -6.61
N ASN A 219 -9.83 -4.39 -6.21
CA ASN A 219 -9.44 -5.60 -5.49
C ASN A 219 -8.66 -6.56 -6.40
N VAL A 220 -7.61 -7.17 -5.86
CA VAL A 220 -6.69 -8.05 -6.62
C VAL A 220 -7.44 -9.20 -7.29
N LEU A 221 -8.31 -9.90 -6.57
CA LEU A 221 -9.08 -11.03 -7.12
C LEU A 221 -10.02 -10.60 -8.23
N LYS A 222 -10.62 -9.40 -8.13
CA LYS A 222 -11.45 -8.85 -9.21
C LYS A 222 -10.63 -8.44 -10.42
N ILE A 223 -9.46 -7.83 -10.23
CA ILE A 223 -8.56 -7.48 -11.33
C ILE A 223 -8.11 -8.75 -12.07
N LEU A 224 -7.78 -9.81 -11.31
CA LEU A 224 -7.47 -11.12 -11.87
C LEU A 224 -8.60 -11.65 -12.78
N ASN A 225 -9.86 -11.54 -12.32
CA ASN A 225 -11.03 -12.12 -12.99
C ASN A 225 -11.77 -11.18 -13.96
N SER A 226 -11.22 -9.99 -14.23
CA SER A 226 -11.82 -8.97 -15.11
C SER A 226 -11.69 -9.25 -16.61
#